data_AF-A0A660NJY5-F1
#
_entry.id   AF-A0A660NJY5-F1
#
_cell.length_a   1.000
_cell.length_b   1.000
_cell.length_c   1.000
_cell.angle_alpha   90.00
_cell.angle_beta   90.00
_cell.angle_gamma   90.00
#
_symmetry.space_group_name_H-M   'P 1'
#
loop_
_entity.id
_entity.type
_entity.pdbx_description
1 polymer ?
#
loop_
_entity_poly.entity_id
_entity_poly.type
_entity_poly.pdbx_seq_one_letter_code
_entity_poly.pdbx_strand_id
1 'polypeptide(L)'
;AGIATAWYFYLVNPAIPARLQQTFKGIYTVLENKYYLDRFNEWFFAGGARRLGSGLWKRGDQGLIDGLVVNGSARLVGWFSRVLRQGQTGFLNHYAIAMIIGLAFLLFWFLPLLASAQ
;
A
#
# COMPACT_ATOMS: atom_id res chain seq x y z
N ALA A 1 -57.57 -9.25 0.26
CA ALA A 1 -57.79 -7.84 -0.13
C ALA A 1 -56.66 -7.29 -1.00
N GLY A 2 -55.39 -7.27 -0.56
CA GLY A 2 -54.29 -6.62 -1.31
C GLY A 2 -54.04 -7.14 -2.74
N ILE A 3 -54.14 -8.45 -2.98
CA ILE A 3 -53.95 -9.05 -4.32
C ILE A 3 -55.05 -8.62 -5.30
N ALA A 4 -56.31 -8.54 -4.84
CA ALA A 4 -57.43 -8.09 -5.68
C ALA A 4 -57.27 -6.61 -6.07
N THR A 5 -56.80 -5.77 -5.15
CA THR A 5 -56.50 -4.35 -5.42
C THR A 5 -55.35 -4.21 -6.41
N ALA A 6 -54.29 -5.00 -6.27
CA ALA A 6 -53.17 -4.99 -7.22
C ALA A 6 -53.58 -5.46 -8.62
N TRP A 7 -54.40 -6.52 -8.72
CA TRP A 7 -54.95 -7.01 -9.99
C TRP A 7 -55.75 -5.91 -10.70
N TYR A 8 -56.63 -5.20 -9.99
CA TYR A 8 -57.41 -4.12 -10.58
C TYR A 8 -56.53 -2.93 -11.03
N PHE A 9 -55.53 -2.54 -10.24
CA PHE A 9 -54.62 -1.43 -10.56
C PHE A 9 -53.67 -1.72 -11.72
N TYR A 10 -53.21 -2.96 -11.87
CA TYR A 10 -52.22 -3.29 -12.91
C TYR A 10 -52.83 -3.89 -14.20
N LEU A 11 -53.99 -4.56 -14.13
CA LEU A 11 -54.59 -5.22 -15.31
C LEU A 11 -55.84 -4.54 -15.85
N VAL A 12 -56.67 -3.91 -15.00
CA VAL A 12 -57.94 -3.32 -15.42
C VAL A 12 -57.82 -1.81 -15.67
N ASN A 13 -57.13 -1.08 -14.79
CA ASN A 13 -56.96 0.36 -14.95
C ASN A 13 -55.56 0.86 -14.52
N PRO A 14 -54.57 0.83 -15.44
CA PRO A 14 -53.20 1.29 -15.19
C PRO A 14 -53.07 2.79 -14.91
N ALA A 15 -54.10 3.60 -15.20
CA ALA A 15 -54.06 5.04 -14.95
C ALA A 15 -54.06 5.35 -13.45
N ILE A 16 -54.59 4.46 -12.61
CA ILE A 16 -54.68 4.65 -11.16
C ILE A 16 -53.28 4.62 -10.50
N PRO A 17 -52.42 3.61 -10.71
CA PRO A 17 -51.05 3.63 -10.18
C PRO A 17 -50.22 4.79 -10.75
N ALA A 18 -50.42 5.17 -12.01
CA ALA A 18 -49.75 6.34 -12.61
C ALA A 18 -50.13 7.66 -11.91
N ARG A 19 -51.42 7.85 -11.57
CA ARG A 19 -51.88 9.01 -10.78
C ARG A 19 -51.36 8.97 -9.35
N LEU A 20 -51.34 7.78 -8.72
CA LEU A 20 -50.77 7.61 -7.37
C LEU A 20 -49.28 7.97 -7.34
N GLN A 21 -48.52 7.57 -8.37
CA GLN A 21 -47.11 7.92 -8.51
C GLN A 21 -46.91 9.43 -8.67
N GLN A 22 -47.79 10.11 -9.41
CA GLN A 22 -47.72 11.58 -9.57
C GLN A 22 -48.05 12.32 -8.28
N THR A 23 -49.07 11.89 -7.54
CA THR A 23 -49.48 12.53 -6.28
C THR A 23 -48.51 12.24 -5.14
N PHE A 24 -48.01 11.01 -5.02
CA PHE A 24 -47.10 10.57 -3.96
C PHE A 24 -45.66 10.39 -4.45
N LYS A 25 -45.24 11.24 -5.40
CA LYS A 25 -43.93 11.15 -6.05
C LYS A 25 -42.78 11.04 -5.04
N GLY A 26 -42.82 11.80 -3.94
CA GLY A 26 -41.79 11.73 -2.90
C GLY A 26 -41.66 10.35 -2.24
N ILE A 27 -42.78 9.78 -1.78
CA ILE A 27 -42.82 8.46 -1.13
C ILE A 27 -42.46 7.36 -2.13
N TYR A 28 -43.02 7.44 -3.35
CA TYR A 28 -42.70 6.51 -4.43
C TYR A 28 -41.21 6.52 -4.74
N THR A 29 -40.60 7.71 -4.86
CA THR A 29 -39.16 7.87 -5.14
C THR A 29 -38.31 7.31 -4.00
N VAL A 30 -38.70 7.46 -2.73
CA VAL A 30 -37.97 6.91 -1.59
C VAL A 30 -38.05 5.38 -1.58
N LEU A 31 -39.23 4.80 -1.84
CA LEU A 31 -39.40 3.35 -1.94
C LEU A 31 -38.61 2.77 -3.13
N GLU A 32 -38.68 3.44 -4.28
CA GLU A 32 -38.00 3.04 -5.51
C GLU A 32 -36.47 3.10 -5.36
N ASN A 33 -35.95 4.12 -4.66
CA ASN A 33 -34.53 4.21 -4.32
C ASN A 33 -34.14 3.37 -3.10
N LYS A 34 -34.95 2.39 -2.69
CA LYS A 34 -34.70 1.50 -1.54
C LYS A 34 -34.28 2.27 -0.28
N TYR A 35 -35.01 3.35 0.02
CA TYR A 35 -34.73 4.24 1.15
C TYR A 35 -33.33 4.90 1.14
N TYR A 36 -32.64 4.90 0.00
CA TYR A 36 -31.27 5.40 -0.16
C TYR A 36 -30.21 4.69 0.70
N LEU A 37 -30.55 3.59 1.38
CA LEU A 37 -29.64 2.87 2.26
C LEU A 37 -28.49 2.24 1.48
N ASP A 38 -28.78 1.63 0.32
CA ASP A 38 -27.77 1.07 -0.57
C ASP A 38 -26.76 2.15 -1.00
N ARG A 39 -27.26 3.32 -1.41
CA ARG A 39 -26.44 4.45 -1.86
C ARG A 39 -25.57 5.03 -0.75
N PHE A 40 -26.11 5.12 0.46
CA PHE A 40 -25.36 5.56 1.64
C PHE A 40 -24.22 4.60 1.95
N ASN A 41 -24.49 3.29 1.95
CA ASN A 41 -23.48 2.28 2.21
C ASN A 41 -22.35 2.31 1.19
N GLU A 42 -22.70 2.47 -0.09
CA GLU A 42 -21.73 2.50 -1.17
C GLU A 42 -20.82 3.74 -1.12
N TRP A 43 -21.39 4.91 -0.85
CA TRP A 43 -20.63 6.15 -0.78
C TRP A 43 -19.83 6.28 0.51
N PHE A 44 -20.46 6.01 1.66
CA PHE A 44 -19.86 6.24 2.96
C PHE A 44 -18.91 5.10 3.35
N PHE A 45 -19.41 3.85 3.41
CA PHE A 45 -18.59 2.73 3.84
C PHE A 45 -17.65 2.26 2.73
N ALA A 46 -18.17 1.89 1.55
CA ALA A 46 -17.32 1.36 0.49
C ALA A 46 -16.42 2.44 -0.13
N GLY A 47 -16.92 3.67 -0.30
CA GLY A 47 -16.12 4.81 -0.76
C GLY A 47 -15.07 5.24 0.26
N GLY A 48 -15.44 5.33 1.55
CA GLY A 48 -14.53 5.66 2.65
C GLY A 48 -13.43 4.62 2.82
N ALA A 49 -13.78 3.34 2.90
CA ALA A 49 -12.82 2.24 3.05
C ALA A 49 -11.82 2.18 1.90
N ARG A 50 -12.27 2.36 0.64
CA ARG A 50 -11.37 2.39 -0.53
C ARG A 50 -10.39 3.56 -0.48
N ARG A 51 -10.83 4.75 -0.06
CA ARG A 51 -9.96 5.93 0.06
C ARG A 51 -8.95 5.79 1.20
N LEU A 52 -9.39 5.30 2.35
CA LEU A 52 -8.49 5.05 3.48
C LEU A 52 -7.48 3.96 3.15
N GLY A 53 -7.93 2.82 2.59
CA GLY A 53 -7.05 1.73 2.20
C GLY A 53 -6.02 2.14 1.13
N SER A 54 -6.46 2.86 0.09
CA SER A 54 -5.53 3.36 -0.94
C SER A 54 -4.56 4.42 -0.41
N GLY A 55 -4.97 5.25 0.56
CA GLY A 55 -4.11 6.20 1.23
C GLY A 55 -3.04 5.52 2.09
N LEU A 56 -3.44 4.52 2.88
CA LEU A 56 -2.55 3.75 3.74
C LEU A 56 -1.54 2.93 2.93
N TRP A 57 -1.98 2.25 1.86
CA TRP A 57 -1.09 1.46 1.00
C TRP A 57 -0.05 2.34 0.29
N LYS A 58 -0.48 3.45 -0.34
CA LYS A 58 0.44 4.31 -1.10
C LYS A 58 1.43 5.06 -0.21
N ARG A 59 1.00 5.56 0.96
CA ARG A 59 1.89 6.30 1.86
C ARG A 59 2.69 5.38 2.78
N GLY A 60 2.07 4.32 3.29
CA GLY A 60 2.70 3.36 4.18
C GLY A 60 3.65 2.44 3.42
N ASP A 61 3.11 1.58 2.57
CA ASP A 61 3.91 0.53 1.96
C ASP A 61 4.89 1.09 0.91
N GLN A 62 4.35 1.80 -0.08
CA GLN A 62 5.16 2.32 -1.18
C GLN A 62 6.12 3.45 -0.77
N GLY A 63 5.75 4.23 0.25
CA GLY A 63 6.53 5.37 0.72
C GLY A 63 7.56 5.01 1.78
N LEU A 64 7.13 4.37 2.88
CA LEU A 64 8.00 4.03 4.01
C LEU A 64 8.76 2.72 3.78
N ILE A 65 8.12 1.67 3.29
CA ILE A 65 8.79 0.36 3.18
C ILE A 65 9.67 0.33 1.94
N ASP A 66 9.08 0.52 0.76
CA ASP A 66 9.83 0.48 -0.50
C ASP A 66 10.81 1.66 -0.65
N GLY A 67 10.40 2.84 -0.21
CA GLY A 67 11.20 4.07 -0.34
C GLY A 67 12.37 4.13 0.63
N LEU A 68 12.10 3.99 1.93
CA LEU A 68 13.11 4.17 2.98
C LEU A 68 13.92 2.89 3.23
N VAL A 69 13.27 1.73 3.34
CA VAL A 69 13.97 0.50 3.70
C VAL A 69 14.66 -0.12 2.49
N VAL A 70 13.92 -0.38 1.41
CA VAL A 70 14.48 -1.11 0.25
C VAL A 70 15.37 -0.20 -0.58
N ASN A 71 14.85 0.91 -1.11
CA ASN A 71 15.64 1.82 -1.94
C ASN A 71 16.73 2.54 -1.13
N GLY A 72 16.48 2.87 0.14
CA GLY A 72 17.47 3.48 1.01
C GLY A 72 18.67 2.56 1.25
N SER A 73 18.44 1.30 1.62
CA SER A 73 19.51 0.32 1.82
C SER A 73 20.28 0.04 0.52
N ALA A 74 19.59 -0.14 -0.61
CA ALA A 74 20.24 -0.33 -1.90
C ALA A 74 21.12 0.87 -2.30
N ARG A 75 20.65 2.10 -2.04
CA ARG A 75 21.45 3.31 -2.29
C ARG A 75 22.68 3.40 -1.40
N LEU A 76 22.56 3.05 -0.12
CA LEU A 76 23.68 3.02 0.82
C LEU A 76 24.74 2.01 0.39
N VAL A 77 24.33 0.78 0.09
CA VAL A 77 25.25 -0.27 -0.41
C VAL A 77 25.90 0.17 -1.72
N GLY A 78 25.13 0.74 -2.65
CA GLY A 78 25.64 1.24 -3.92
C GLY A 78 26.56 2.45 -3.78
N TRP A 79 26.38 3.30 -2.78
CA TRP A 79 27.30 4.39 -2.45
C TRP A 79 28.60 3.83 -1.85
N PHE A 80 28.50 2.94 -0.86
CA PHE A 80 29.66 2.33 -0.21
C PHE A 80 30.52 1.55 -1.22
N SER A 81 29.88 0.80 -2.11
CA SER A 81 30.57 0.08 -3.19
C SER A 81 31.31 1.01 -4.15
N ARG A 82 30.74 2.20 -4.44
CA ARG A 82 31.40 3.22 -5.27
C ARG A 82 32.62 3.81 -4.59
N VAL A 83 32.53 4.10 -3.29
CA VAL A 83 33.66 4.60 -2.49
C VAL A 83 34.76 3.55 -2.41
N LEU A 84 34.43 2.31 -2.06
CA LEU A 84 35.41 1.20 -2.02
C LEU A 84 36.10 1.00 -3.37
N ARG A 85 35.35 1.11 -4.48
CA ARG A 85 35.93 1.00 -5.82
C ARG A 85 36.97 2.08 -6.13
N GLN A 86 36.85 3.28 -5.57
CA GLN A 86 37.87 4.32 -5.75
C GLN A 86 39.19 3.97 -5.06
N GLY A 87 39.16 3.15 -4.01
CA GLY A 87 40.36 2.63 -3.35
C GLY A 87 41.14 1.63 -4.22
N GLN A 88 40.51 1.05 -5.24
CA GLN A 88 41.17 0.19 -6.23
C GLN A 88 41.80 1.05 -7.34
N THR A 89 42.96 1.63 -7.06
CA THR A 89 43.65 2.58 -7.96
C THR A 89 44.33 1.91 -9.17
N GLY A 90 44.41 0.57 -9.19
CA GLY A 90 45.01 -0.20 -10.30
C GLY A 90 46.54 -0.28 -10.28
N PHE A 91 47.22 0.46 -9.39
CA PHE A 91 48.68 0.40 -9.25
C PHE A 91 49.10 -0.76 -8.34
N LEU A 92 50.04 -1.59 -8.81
CA LEU A 92 50.58 -2.72 -8.05
C LEU A 92 51.13 -2.33 -6.67
N ASN A 93 51.76 -1.15 -6.57
CA ASN A 93 52.34 -0.64 -5.33
C ASN A 93 51.28 -0.44 -4.21
N HIS A 94 50.07 0.00 -4.55
CA HIS A 94 49.00 0.18 -3.57
C HIS A 94 48.54 -1.18 -3.00
N TYR A 95 48.48 -2.21 -3.85
CA TYR A 95 48.16 -3.57 -3.39
C TYR A 95 49.25 -4.15 -2.49
N ALA A 96 50.52 -3.95 -2.83
CA ALA A 96 51.65 -4.43 -2.01
C ALA A 96 51.63 -3.81 -0.60
N ILE A 97 51.42 -2.50 -0.49
CA ILE A 97 51.31 -1.79 0.79
C ILE A 97 50.09 -2.32 1.58
N ALA A 98 48.94 -2.49 0.93
CA ALA A 98 47.74 -3.00 1.59
C ALA A 98 47.93 -4.43 2.15
N MET A 99 48.65 -5.30 1.44
CA MET A 99 48.96 -6.65 1.92
C MET A 99 49.88 -6.65 3.15
N ILE A 100 50.93 -5.82 3.13
CA ILE A 100 51.86 -5.71 4.27
C ILE A 100 51.13 -5.20 5.51
N ILE A 101 50.31 -4.15 5.35
CA ILE A 101 49.50 -3.59 6.44
C ILE A 101 48.51 -4.64 6.96
N GLY A 102 47.83 -5.36 6.06
CA GLY A 102 46.88 -6.41 6.43
C GLY A 102 47.53 -7.55 7.22
N LEU A 103 48.70 -8.01 6.80
CA LEU A 103 49.45 -9.04 7.51
C LEU A 103 49.94 -8.56 8.88
N ALA A 104 50.49 -7.35 8.95
CA ALA A 104 50.92 -6.76 10.21
C ALA A 104 49.77 -6.60 11.21
N PHE A 105 48.60 -6.16 10.74
CA PHE A 105 47.40 -6.04 11.55
C PHE A 105 46.90 -7.41 12.05
N LEU A 106 46.87 -8.42 11.17
CA LEU A 106 46.45 -9.77 11.53
C LEU A 106 47.37 -10.38 12.59
N LEU A 107 48.69 -10.22 12.43
CA LEU A 107 49.66 -10.66 13.43
C LEU A 107 49.49 -9.90 14.76
N PHE A 108 49.35 -8.57 14.71
CA PHE A 108 49.14 -7.75 15.91
C PHE A 108 47.89 -8.16 16.69
N TRP A 109 46.78 -8.45 16.00
CA TRP A 109 45.52 -8.85 16.64
C TRP A 109 45.53 -10.30 17.14
N PHE A 110 46.12 -11.22 16.36
CA PHE A 110 46.03 -12.65 16.63
C PHE A 110 47.11 -13.17 17.61
N LEU A 111 48.28 -12.52 17.65
CA LEU A 111 49.40 -12.95 18.50
C LEU A 111 49.08 -12.94 20.02
N PRO A 112 48.39 -11.93 20.58
CA PRO A 112 47.98 -11.95 21.99
C PRO A 112 46.98 -13.07 22.30
N LEU A 113 46.06 -13.36 21.36
CA LEU A 113 45.09 -14.44 21.50
C LEU A 113 45.78 -15.80 21.56
N LEU A 114 46.74 -16.06 20.66
CA LEU A 114 47.56 -17.27 20.67
C LEU A 114 48.39 -17.39 21.95
N ALA A 115 48.98 -16.29 22.42
CA ALA A 115 49.77 -16.28 23.65
C ALA A 115 48.94 -16.59 24.90
N SER A 116 47.63 -16.30 24.88
CA SER A 116 46.71 -16.66 25.98
C SER A 116 46.19 -18.10 25.93
N ALA A 117 46.47 -18.85 24.84
CA ALA A 117 46.01 -20.22 24.61
C ALA A 117 47.09 -21.29 24.88
N GLN A 118 48.30 -20.87 25.27
CA GLN A 118 49.42 -21.72 25.70
C GLN A 118 49.62 -21.62 27.21
#